data_AF-A0A1E4E427-F1
#
_entry.id   AF-A0A1E4E427-F1
#
_cell.length_a   1.000
_cell.length_b   1.000
_cell.length_c   1.000
_cell.angle_alpha   90.00
_cell.angle_beta   90.00
_cell.angle_gamma   90.00
#
_symmetry.space_group_name_H-M   'P 1'
#
loop_
_entity.id
_entity.type
_entity.pdbx_description
1 polymer ?
#
loop_
_entity_poly.entity_id
_entity_poly.type
_entity_poly.pdbx_seq_one_letter_code
_entity_poly.pdbx_strand_id
1 'polypeptide(L)'
;MNRRTTCLKTGKNHMAKQFPRFLISNATNTKNKGPFIVHTLPPKFICKPLFDAKRNLIDLTSIEMFNEEDNAMKYVNAHSVFDEMKEWYKYSGMHQSDNAEDKILSDIHKLSFLNDEALTPFTVEQVQAVIRIIVPTKAKTIYNGSSSYGLKHLMEHLSQTILGKGRINKYCSNDTLKEAFEIEGFRHVQEGPNRYYNILASELNRAKKLFWNT
;
A
#
# COMPACT_ATOMS: atom_id res chain seq x y z
N MET A 1 5.16 -20.23 33.32
CA MET A 1 5.69 -19.76 32.01
C MET A 1 5.22 -18.33 31.77
N ASN A 2 6.11 -17.35 31.92
CA ASN A 2 5.82 -15.92 31.83
C ASN A 2 5.59 -15.50 30.37
N ARG A 3 4.35 -15.10 30.03
CA ARG A 3 4.07 -14.43 28.75
C ARG A 3 4.45 -12.95 28.88
N ARG A 4 5.48 -12.54 28.16
CA ARG A 4 5.88 -11.13 28.04
C ARG A 4 4.83 -10.39 27.21
N THR A 5 4.04 -9.54 27.86
CA THR A 5 3.28 -8.48 27.21
C THR A 5 4.27 -7.41 26.76
N THR A 6 4.48 -7.25 25.46
CA THR A 6 5.27 -6.16 24.90
C THR A 6 4.49 -4.86 25.00
N CYS A 7 4.64 -4.12 26.10
CA CYS A 7 4.30 -2.70 26.15
C CYS A 7 5.32 -1.94 25.29
N LEU A 8 4.87 -1.39 24.18
CA LEU A 8 5.66 -0.46 23.35
C LEU A 8 5.94 0.82 24.17
N LYS A 9 7.21 1.06 24.51
CA LYS A 9 7.68 2.32 25.11
C LYS A 9 7.69 3.40 24.02
N THR A 10 6.70 4.28 24.02
CA THR A 10 6.75 5.52 23.25
C THR A 10 7.57 6.57 24.00
N GLY A 11 8.43 7.28 23.25
CA GLY A 11 9.23 8.39 23.76
C GLY A 11 8.36 9.60 24.14
N LYS A 12 8.65 10.12 25.33
CA LYS A 12 8.19 11.34 26.01
C LYS A 12 7.41 12.39 25.20
N ASN A 13 6.16 12.66 25.59
CA ASN A 13 5.85 13.74 26.55
C ASN A 13 4.43 13.61 27.12
N HIS A 14 4.29 14.10 28.36
CA HIS A 14 3.19 13.94 29.32
C HIS A 14 1.75 13.94 28.78
N MET A 15 1.02 12.86 29.04
CA MET A 15 -0.35 12.88 29.56
C MET A 15 -0.58 11.62 30.41
N ALA A 16 -1.44 11.71 31.43
CA ALA A 16 -1.77 10.68 32.41
C ALA A 16 -1.89 9.28 31.79
N LYS A 17 -1.51 8.21 32.53
CA LYS A 17 -1.57 6.79 32.13
C LYS A 17 -2.92 6.45 31.45
N GLN A 18 -3.03 6.70 30.15
CA GLN A 18 -4.18 6.29 29.35
C GLN A 18 -3.98 4.80 29.09
N PHE A 19 -4.96 3.99 29.49
CA PHE A 19 -5.03 2.61 29.06
C PHE A 19 -4.90 2.56 27.53
N PRO A 20 -4.18 1.57 26.96
CA PRO A 20 -4.03 1.46 25.53
C PRO A 20 -5.41 1.31 24.90
N ARG A 21 -5.83 2.29 24.08
CA ARG A 21 -7.16 2.31 23.44
C ARG A 21 -7.43 1.06 22.63
N PHE A 22 -6.40 0.54 21.97
CA PHE A 22 -6.45 -0.70 21.21
C PHE A 22 -5.42 -1.72 21.74
N LEU A 23 -5.85 -2.96 21.89
CA LEU A 23 -5.03 -4.11 22.27
C LEU A 23 -5.12 -5.21 21.22
N ILE A 24 -4.03 -5.93 21.00
CA ILE A 24 -4.03 -7.11 20.15
C ILE A 24 -3.97 -8.35 21.04
N SER A 25 -4.86 -9.29 20.77
CA SER A 25 -4.85 -10.61 21.38
C SER A 25 -4.81 -11.67 20.29
N ASN A 26 -3.94 -12.67 20.42
CA ASN A 26 -3.91 -13.82 19.52
C ASN A 26 -4.48 -15.04 20.26
N ALA A 27 -5.80 -15.19 20.21
CA ALA A 27 -6.50 -16.21 20.96
C ALA A 27 -6.36 -17.57 20.26
N THR A 28 -5.84 -18.56 21.00
CA THR A 28 -5.55 -19.91 20.48
C THR A 28 -6.53 -20.98 20.99
N ASN A 29 -7.26 -20.69 22.06
CA ASN A 29 -8.22 -21.59 22.72
C ASN A 29 -9.67 -21.08 22.61
N THR A 30 -10.09 -20.72 21.40
CA THR A 30 -11.43 -20.22 21.09
C THR A 30 -12.01 -20.96 19.89
N LYS A 31 -13.34 -20.96 19.72
CA LYS A 31 -14.00 -21.52 18.52
C LYS A 31 -13.46 -20.89 17.23
N ASN A 32 -13.16 -19.58 17.28
CA ASN A 32 -12.50 -18.82 16.22
C ASN A 32 -11.11 -18.39 16.70
N LYS A 33 -10.08 -19.18 16.37
CA LYS A 33 -8.68 -18.87 16.70
C LYS A 33 -8.15 -17.72 15.82
N GLY A 34 -7.17 -16.98 16.33
CA GLY A 34 -6.43 -15.97 15.56
C GLY A 34 -6.33 -14.61 16.25
N PRO A 35 -5.80 -13.59 15.53
CA PRO A 35 -5.67 -12.24 16.05
C PRO A 35 -7.03 -11.55 16.20
N PHE A 36 -7.16 -10.76 17.25
CA PHE A 36 -8.27 -9.87 17.55
C PHE A 36 -7.73 -8.51 17.97
N ILE A 37 -8.42 -7.45 17.57
CA ILE A 37 -8.17 -6.09 18.02
C ILE A 37 -9.29 -5.70 18.98
N VAL A 38 -8.92 -5.35 20.21
CA VAL A 38 -9.85 -5.00 21.28
C VAL A 38 -9.78 -3.51 21.53
N HIS A 39 -10.89 -2.81 21.37
CA HIS A 39 -11.01 -1.42 21.80
C HIS A 39 -11.39 -1.37 23.28
N THR A 40 -10.52 -0.81 24.11
CA THR A 40 -10.61 -0.86 25.57
C THR A 40 -11.40 0.31 26.16
N LEU A 41 -11.64 1.35 25.37
CA LEU A 41 -12.46 2.50 25.74
C LEU A 41 -13.89 2.35 25.18
N PRO A 42 -14.89 3.05 25.75
CA PRO A 42 -16.22 3.11 25.16
C PRO A 42 -16.22 3.78 23.76
N PRO A 43 -17.00 3.29 22.79
CA PRO A 43 -17.72 2.02 22.82
C PRO A 43 -16.73 0.85 22.78
N LYS A 44 -16.86 -0.11 23.71
CA LYS A 44 -15.98 -1.28 23.75
C LYS A 44 -16.39 -2.27 22.67
N PHE A 45 -15.42 -2.76 21.91
CA PHE A 45 -15.69 -3.78 20.90
C PHE A 45 -14.48 -4.67 20.67
N ILE A 46 -14.75 -5.83 20.10
CA ILE A 46 -13.72 -6.76 19.63
C ILE A 46 -13.87 -6.86 18.12
N CYS A 47 -12.78 -6.60 17.41
CA CYS A 47 -12.68 -6.71 15.97
C CYS A 47 -11.88 -7.97 15.62
N LYS A 48 -12.39 -8.77 14.68
CA LYS A 48 -11.59 -9.79 14.01
C LYS A 48 -11.05 -9.22 12.70
N PRO A 49 -9.76 -8.83 12.64
CA PRO A 49 -9.16 -8.41 11.39
C PRO A 49 -8.94 -9.58 10.43
N LEU A 50 -8.97 -9.31 9.12
CA LEU A 50 -8.33 -10.21 8.17
C LEU A 50 -6.82 -10.01 8.25
N PHE A 51 -6.10 -11.10 8.49
CA PHE A 51 -4.64 -11.10 8.59
C PHE A 51 -4.04 -11.87 7.41
N ASP A 52 -3.19 -11.19 6.63
CA ASP A 52 -2.33 -11.84 5.66
C ASP A 52 -1.06 -12.31 6.38
N ALA A 53 -1.05 -13.59 6.76
CA ALA A 53 0.09 -14.20 7.44
C ALA A 53 1.37 -14.25 6.59
N LYS A 54 1.26 -14.24 5.26
CA LYS A 54 2.44 -14.20 4.38
C LYS A 54 3.08 -12.83 4.36
N ARG A 55 2.26 -11.78 4.49
CA ARG A 55 2.68 -10.36 4.42
C ARG A 55 2.82 -9.71 5.78
N ASN A 56 2.49 -10.43 6.85
CA ASN A 56 2.43 -9.92 8.22
C ASN A 56 1.58 -8.63 8.31
N LEU A 57 0.45 -8.59 7.59
CA LEU A 57 -0.36 -7.39 7.36
C LEU A 57 -1.79 -7.60 7.87
N ILE A 58 -2.33 -6.59 8.55
CA ILE A 58 -3.74 -6.52 8.93
C ILE A 58 -4.50 -5.67 7.91
N ASP A 59 -5.52 -6.25 7.29
CA ASP A 59 -6.49 -5.53 6.48
C ASP A 59 -7.59 -4.94 7.39
N LEU A 60 -7.67 -3.61 7.39
CA LEU A 60 -8.67 -2.89 8.17
C LEU A 60 -9.99 -2.71 7.40
N THR A 61 -10.04 -2.92 6.08
CA THR A 61 -11.25 -2.69 5.26
C THR A 61 -12.33 -3.77 5.43
N SER A 62 -11.98 -4.89 6.04
CA SER A 62 -12.79 -6.12 6.10
C SER A 62 -12.98 -6.62 7.54
N ILE A 63 -13.21 -5.69 8.48
CA ILE A 63 -13.33 -5.99 9.91
C ILE A 63 -14.72 -6.49 10.31
N GLU A 64 -14.77 -7.59 11.07
CA GLU A 64 -15.99 -8.05 11.75
C GLU A 64 -15.98 -7.55 13.20
N MET A 65 -17.04 -6.86 13.62
CA MET A 65 -17.13 -6.29 14.97
C MET A 65 -18.10 -7.05 15.86
N PHE A 66 -17.66 -7.33 17.08
CA PHE A 66 -18.52 -7.74 18.18
C PHE A 66 -19.01 -6.51 18.94
N ASN A 67 -20.32 -6.33 19.03
CA ASN A 67 -20.93 -5.34 19.91
C ASN A 67 -21.29 -6.01 21.25
N GLU A 68 -20.74 -5.50 22.36
CA GLU A 68 -21.03 -5.98 23.70
C GLU A 68 -22.50 -5.74 24.09
N GLU A 69 -23.09 -4.60 23.66
CA GLU A 69 -24.47 -4.23 23.99
C GLU A 69 -25.50 -5.20 23.38
N ASP A 70 -25.22 -5.69 22.17
CA ASP A 70 -26.11 -6.61 21.45
C ASP A 70 -25.71 -8.09 21.60
N ASN A 71 -24.59 -8.38 22.27
CA ASN A 71 -23.96 -9.70 22.39
C ASN A 71 -23.89 -10.48 21.06
N ALA A 72 -23.63 -9.78 19.95
CA ALA A 72 -23.66 -10.36 18.61
C ALA A 72 -22.49 -9.86 17.74
N MET A 73 -21.96 -10.76 16.92
CA MET A 73 -21.06 -10.39 15.81
C MET A 73 -21.92 -9.76 14.71
N LYS A 74 -21.63 -8.52 14.34
CA LYS A 74 -22.29 -7.82 13.24
C LYS A 74 -21.22 -7.23 12.31
N TYR A 75 -21.53 -7.20 11.02
CA TYR A 75 -20.84 -6.32 10.09
C TYR A 75 -21.32 -4.89 10.41
N VAL A 76 -20.64 -4.24 11.34
CA VAL A 76 -20.95 -2.85 11.72
C VAL A 76 -20.00 -1.95 10.96
N ASN A 77 -20.55 -0.94 10.31
CA ASN A 77 -19.74 0.08 9.68
C ASN A 77 -19.11 0.96 10.79
N ALA A 78 -17.86 0.67 11.13
CA ALA A 78 -17.12 1.21 12.27
C ALA A 78 -16.67 2.67 12.10
N HIS A 79 -17.37 3.49 11.32
CA HIS A 79 -16.89 4.81 10.89
C HIS A 79 -16.37 5.69 12.03
N SER A 80 -16.97 5.62 13.23
CA SER A 80 -16.57 6.43 14.39
C SER A 80 -15.19 6.07 14.97
N VAL A 81 -14.68 4.87 14.74
CA VAL A 81 -13.42 4.37 15.32
C VAL A 81 -12.41 3.91 14.27
N PHE A 82 -12.82 3.89 13.01
CA PHE A 82 -12.01 3.43 11.89
C PHE A 82 -10.77 4.29 11.66
N ASP A 83 -10.90 5.61 11.73
CA ASP A 83 -9.78 6.53 11.56
C ASP A 83 -8.79 6.45 12.72
N GLU A 84 -9.29 6.34 13.97
CA GLU A 84 -8.45 6.10 15.14
C GLU A 84 -7.72 4.74 15.05
N MET A 85 -8.38 3.70 14.55
CA MET A 85 -7.80 2.38 14.37
C MET A 85 -6.72 2.37 13.27
N LYS A 86 -6.92 3.11 12.18
CA LYS A 86 -5.88 3.33 11.16
C LYS A 86 -4.66 4.04 11.74
N GLU A 87 -4.90 5.07 12.54
CA GLU A 87 -3.84 5.83 13.19
C GLU A 87 -3.07 4.95 14.20
N TRP A 88 -3.78 4.23 15.07
CA TRP A 88 -3.16 3.25 15.98
C TRP A 88 -2.36 2.22 15.21
N TYR A 89 -2.93 1.64 14.15
CA TYR A 89 -2.25 0.64 13.34
C TYR A 89 -0.93 1.26 12.86
N LYS A 90 -0.94 2.48 12.28
CA LYS A 90 0.26 3.19 11.75
C LYS A 90 1.44 3.18 12.72
N TYR A 91 1.15 3.35 14.01
CA TYR A 91 2.15 3.42 15.07
C TYR A 91 2.37 2.09 15.81
N SER A 92 1.59 1.03 15.52
CA SER A 92 1.69 -0.28 16.17
C SER A 92 2.94 -1.09 15.79
N GLY A 93 3.67 -0.67 14.75
CA GLY A 93 4.82 -1.39 14.20
C GLY A 93 4.45 -2.61 13.35
N MET A 94 3.16 -2.96 13.25
CA MET A 94 2.66 -4.08 12.43
C MET A 94 2.44 -3.72 10.95
N HIS A 95 2.89 -2.53 10.52
CA HIS A 95 2.85 -2.10 9.11
C HIS A 95 4.00 -2.63 8.26
N GLN A 96 4.96 -3.32 8.86
CA GLN A 96 6.14 -3.75 8.15
C GLN A 96 5.86 -5.11 7.52
N SER A 97 5.34 -5.06 6.30
CA SER A 97 5.57 -6.16 5.37
C SER A 97 7.03 -6.10 4.92
N ASP A 98 7.75 -7.21 5.12
CA ASP A 98 9.10 -7.40 4.57
C ASP A 98 9.07 -7.71 3.06
N ASN A 99 7.88 -7.83 2.46
CA ASN A 99 7.73 -8.05 1.04
C ASN A 99 7.98 -6.76 0.27
N ALA A 100 8.99 -6.77 -0.61
CA ALA A 100 9.31 -5.66 -1.49
C ALA A 100 8.12 -5.20 -2.36
N GLU A 101 7.20 -6.12 -2.70
CA GLU A 101 5.98 -5.80 -3.44
C GLU A 101 5.02 -4.92 -2.63
N ASP A 102 4.87 -5.17 -1.32
CA ASP A 102 3.97 -4.40 -0.46
C ASP A 102 4.53 -3.00 -0.17
N LYS A 103 5.86 -2.87 -0.10
CA LYS A 103 6.51 -1.55 -0.02
C LYS A 103 6.21 -0.72 -1.29
N ILE A 104 6.33 -1.33 -2.47
CA ILE A 104 6.00 -0.66 -3.74
C ILE A 104 4.53 -0.23 -3.76
N LEU A 105 3.61 -1.13 -3.39
CA LEU A 105 2.18 -0.79 -3.29
C LEU A 105 1.95 0.37 -2.32
N SER A 106 2.53 0.31 -1.12
CA SER A 106 2.40 1.36 -0.11
C SER A 106 2.93 2.71 -0.60
N ASP A 107 4.11 2.73 -1.23
CA ASP A 107 4.74 3.95 -1.70
C ASP A 107 3.98 4.55 -2.90
N ILE A 108 3.44 3.72 -3.80
CA ILE A 108 2.55 4.17 -4.88
C ILE A 108 1.24 4.72 -4.30
N HIS A 109 0.60 4.06 -3.32
CA HIS A 109 -0.64 4.55 -2.70
C HIS A 109 -0.49 5.90 -1.98
N LYS A 110 0.73 6.26 -1.55
CA LYS A 110 1.03 7.58 -0.96
C LYS A 110 1.13 8.69 -2.00
N LEU A 111 1.22 8.37 -3.29
CA LEU A 111 1.21 9.36 -4.36
C LEU A 111 -0.22 9.90 -4.52
N SER A 112 -0.51 10.98 -3.81
CA SER A 112 -1.86 11.58 -3.74
C SER A 112 -2.49 11.87 -5.09
N PHE A 113 -1.68 12.19 -6.11
CA PHE A 113 -2.15 12.45 -7.47
C PHE A 113 -2.77 11.22 -8.16
N LEU A 114 -2.55 10.00 -7.66
CA LEU A 114 -3.19 8.78 -8.17
C LEU A 114 -4.58 8.54 -7.58
N ASN A 115 -4.97 9.29 -6.54
CA ASN A 115 -6.27 9.16 -5.87
C ASN A 115 -7.32 10.19 -6.37
N ASP A 116 -6.94 11.10 -7.27
CA ASP A 116 -7.85 12.12 -7.82
C ASP A 116 -8.81 11.48 -8.84
N GLU A 117 -10.12 11.65 -8.71
CA GLU A 117 -11.08 11.06 -9.66
C GLU A 117 -11.09 11.78 -11.02
N ALA A 118 -10.56 13.00 -11.12
CA ALA A 118 -10.54 13.76 -12.35
C ALA A 118 -9.53 13.19 -13.36
N LEU A 119 -9.99 12.91 -14.58
CA LEU A 119 -9.11 12.50 -15.68
C LEU A 119 -8.18 13.65 -16.08
N THR A 120 -6.91 13.51 -15.73
CA THR A 120 -5.87 14.51 -15.99
C THR A 120 -4.60 13.83 -16.53
N PRO A 121 -3.79 14.49 -17.36
CA PRO A 121 -2.53 13.92 -17.79
C PRO A 121 -1.53 13.83 -16.62
N PHE A 122 -0.62 12.87 -16.69
CA PHE A 122 0.58 12.88 -15.86
C PHE A 122 1.46 14.09 -16.19
N THR A 123 2.06 14.69 -15.16
CA THR A 123 3.19 15.61 -15.31
C THR A 123 4.51 14.82 -15.32
N VAL A 124 5.59 15.44 -15.80
CA VAL A 124 6.92 14.81 -15.83
C VAL A 124 7.36 14.40 -14.43
N GLU A 125 7.17 15.28 -13.45
CA GLU A 125 7.55 15.06 -12.04
C GLU A 125 6.78 13.89 -11.42
N GLN A 126 5.50 13.74 -11.75
CA GLN A 126 4.69 12.62 -11.29
C GLN A 126 5.18 11.29 -11.87
N VAL A 127 5.56 11.28 -13.15
CA VAL A 127 6.15 10.08 -13.78
C VAL A 127 7.50 9.74 -13.13
N GLN A 128 8.35 10.74 -12.85
CA GLN A 128 9.62 10.53 -12.14
C GLN A 128 9.41 9.90 -10.77
N ALA A 129 8.43 10.38 -10.00
CA ALA A 129 8.10 9.81 -8.69
C ALA A 129 7.73 8.32 -8.80
N VAL A 130 6.96 7.94 -9.81
CA VAL A 130 6.61 6.54 -10.07
C VAL A 130 7.84 5.72 -10.50
N ILE A 131 8.66 6.23 -11.44
CA ILE A 131 9.89 5.57 -11.92
C ILE A 131 10.82 5.22 -10.74
N ARG A 132 11.04 6.18 -9.84
CA ARG A 132 11.88 6.01 -8.64
C ARG A 132 11.40 4.91 -7.70
N ILE A 133 10.11 4.55 -7.75
CA ILE A 133 9.53 3.47 -6.94
C ILE A 133 9.60 2.14 -7.69
N ILE A 134 9.19 2.09 -8.96
CA ILE A 134 8.98 0.81 -9.66
C ILE A 134 10.22 0.28 -10.38
N VAL A 135 11.10 1.16 -10.86
CA VAL A 135 12.35 0.82 -11.56
C VAL A 135 13.51 1.69 -11.05
N PRO A 136 13.87 1.62 -9.76
CA PRO A 136 14.91 2.47 -9.18
C PRO A 136 16.31 2.22 -9.78
N THR A 137 16.54 1.04 -10.37
CA THR A 137 17.86 0.61 -10.79
C THR A 137 18.11 0.84 -12.28
N LYS A 138 19.20 1.55 -12.57
CA LYS A 138 19.74 1.71 -13.93
C LYS A 138 20.65 0.53 -14.25
N ALA A 139 20.18 -0.38 -15.10
CA ALA A 139 20.94 -1.54 -15.54
C ALA A 139 22.15 -1.11 -16.41
N LYS A 140 23.16 -1.98 -16.52
CA LYS A 140 24.29 -1.76 -17.44
C LYS A 140 23.89 -1.95 -18.91
N THR A 141 22.90 -2.82 -19.15
CA THR A 141 22.41 -3.19 -20.48
C THR A 141 21.01 -2.65 -20.72
N ILE A 142 20.64 -2.53 -21.98
CA ILE A 142 19.32 -2.05 -22.41
C ILE A 142 18.35 -3.23 -22.41
N TYR A 143 17.15 -3.01 -21.89
CA TYR A 143 16.11 -4.03 -21.82
C TYR A 143 15.10 -3.84 -22.96
N ASN A 144 15.04 -4.83 -23.86
CA ASN A 144 14.21 -4.76 -25.06
C ASN A 144 12.80 -5.38 -24.89
N GLY A 145 12.43 -5.81 -23.68
CA GLY A 145 11.13 -6.48 -23.46
C GLY A 145 9.95 -5.53 -23.23
N SER A 146 10.19 -4.21 -23.16
CA SER A 146 9.14 -3.20 -23.09
C SER A 146 9.66 -1.85 -23.56
N SER A 147 9.06 -1.31 -24.61
CA SER A 147 9.37 0.05 -25.08
C SER A 147 8.70 1.10 -24.20
N SER A 148 8.99 2.38 -24.46
CA SER A 148 8.28 3.54 -23.93
C SER A 148 6.77 3.43 -24.08
N TYR A 149 6.28 2.88 -25.19
CA TYR A 149 4.84 2.65 -25.37
C TYR A 149 4.28 1.64 -24.35
N GLY A 150 4.98 0.52 -24.14
CA GLY A 150 4.58 -0.44 -23.11
C GLY A 150 4.66 0.12 -21.69
N LEU A 151 5.67 0.96 -21.42
CA LEU A 151 5.85 1.62 -20.12
C LEU A 151 4.80 2.71 -19.87
N LYS A 152 4.37 3.44 -20.91
CA LYS A 152 3.23 4.36 -20.84
C LYS A 152 1.98 3.64 -20.35
N HIS A 153 1.64 2.49 -20.94
CA HIS A 153 0.47 1.73 -20.53
C HIS A 153 0.60 1.18 -19.11
N LEU A 154 1.81 0.85 -18.65
CA LEU A 154 2.03 0.52 -17.24
C LEU A 154 1.65 1.70 -16.31
N MET A 155 1.97 2.94 -16.68
CA MET A 155 1.60 4.13 -15.89
C MET A 155 0.08 4.32 -15.83
N GLU A 156 -0.62 4.07 -16.94
CA GLU A 156 -2.07 4.14 -17.01
C GLU A 156 -2.74 3.03 -16.19
N HIS A 157 -2.21 1.81 -16.27
CA HIS A 157 -2.67 0.67 -15.46
C HIS A 157 -2.44 0.88 -13.97
N LEU A 158 -1.31 1.47 -13.58
CA LEU A 158 -1.06 1.91 -12.20
C LEU A 158 -2.19 2.80 -11.67
N SER A 159 -2.60 3.79 -12.45
CA SER A 159 -3.73 4.66 -12.14
C SER A 159 -5.04 3.87 -11.97
N GLN A 160 -5.31 2.91 -12.86
CA GLN A 160 -6.49 2.04 -12.77
C GLN A 160 -6.48 1.14 -11.53
N THR A 161 -5.34 0.55 -11.17
CA THR A 161 -5.25 -0.33 -10.00
C THR A 161 -5.56 0.43 -8.72
N ILE A 162 -5.13 1.70 -8.62
CA ILE A 162 -5.33 2.53 -7.43
C ILE A 162 -6.78 3.01 -7.29
N LEU A 163 -7.44 3.42 -8.37
CA LEU A 163 -8.85 3.85 -8.33
C LEU A 163 -9.88 2.71 -8.39
N GLY A 164 -9.48 1.53 -8.87
CA GLY A 164 -10.36 0.40 -9.12
C GLY A 164 -10.58 0.13 -10.61
N LYS A 165 -10.82 -1.15 -10.93
CA LYS A 165 -10.85 -1.68 -12.30
C LYS A 165 -11.75 -0.84 -13.23
N GLY A 166 -11.20 -0.48 -14.39
CA GLY A 166 -11.91 0.21 -15.47
C GLY A 166 -11.97 1.74 -15.35
N ARG A 167 -11.39 2.35 -14.31
CA ARG A 167 -11.33 3.82 -14.15
C ARG A 167 -9.90 4.32 -14.34
N ILE A 168 -9.64 5.04 -15.43
CA ILE A 168 -8.37 5.77 -15.62
C ILE A 168 -8.60 7.21 -15.15
N ASN A 169 -7.79 7.67 -14.20
CA ASN A 169 -7.69 9.10 -13.88
C ASN A 169 -6.42 9.76 -14.41
N LYS A 170 -5.41 8.97 -14.79
CA LYS A 170 -4.16 9.50 -15.32
C LYS A 170 -3.79 8.89 -16.66
N TYR A 171 -3.69 9.74 -17.67
CA TYR A 171 -3.15 9.38 -18.98
C TYR A 171 -1.68 9.80 -19.08
N CYS A 172 -0.83 8.93 -19.63
CA CYS A 172 0.59 9.24 -19.79
C CYS A 172 0.92 9.46 -21.27
N SER A 173 1.45 10.63 -21.63
CA SER A 173 1.94 10.83 -23.01
C SER A 173 3.30 10.15 -23.19
N ASN A 174 3.63 9.75 -24.42
CA ASN A 174 4.95 9.19 -24.71
C ASN A 174 6.07 10.20 -24.44
N ASP A 175 5.83 11.49 -24.66
CA ASP A 175 6.86 12.52 -24.52
C ASP A 175 7.12 12.84 -23.05
N THR A 176 6.07 12.95 -22.24
CA THR A 176 6.18 13.04 -20.76
C THR A 176 6.97 11.87 -20.18
N LEU A 177 6.69 10.65 -20.67
CA LEU A 177 7.40 9.46 -20.21
C LEU A 177 8.88 9.51 -20.57
N LYS A 178 9.21 9.84 -21.83
CA LYS A 178 10.60 9.94 -22.30
C LYS A 178 11.39 10.97 -21.50
N GLU A 179 10.83 12.17 -21.36
CA GLU A 179 11.45 13.26 -20.62
C GLU A 179 11.73 12.85 -19.17
N ALA A 180 10.76 12.21 -18.49
CA ALA A 180 10.97 11.72 -17.14
C ALA A 180 12.10 10.69 -17.04
N PHE A 181 12.18 9.72 -17.96
CA PHE A 181 13.27 8.74 -17.98
C PHE A 181 14.64 9.38 -18.26
N GLU A 182 14.70 10.39 -19.14
CA GLU A 182 15.92 11.13 -19.44
C GLU A 182 16.41 11.95 -18.25
N ILE A 183 15.52 12.69 -17.58
CA ILE A 183 15.85 13.46 -16.37
C ILE A 183 16.31 12.52 -15.24
N GLU A 184 15.68 11.35 -15.09
CA GLU A 184 16.12 10.34 -14.15
C GLU A 184 17.47 9.69 -14.52
N GLY A 185 17.99 9.94 -15.72
CA GLY A 185 19.30 9.49 -16.19
C GLY A 185 19.33 8.07 -16.76
N PHE A 186 18.19 7.57 -17.26
CA PHE A 186 18.16 6.30 -17.99
C PHE A 186 18.71 6.47 -19.41
N ARG A 187 19.47 5.49 -19.88
CA ARG A 187 20.00 5.43 -21.23
C ARG A 187 18.99 4.73 -22.15
N HIS A 188 18.95 5.14 -23.41
CA HIS A 188 18.17 4.51 -24.47
C HIS A 188 19.01 4.25 -25.72
N VAL A 189 18.57 3.35 -26.61
CA VAL A 189 19.32 2.96 -27.84
C VAL A 189 18.66 3.43 -29.12
N GLN A 190 17.35 3.69 -29.11
CA GLN A 190 16.61 4.03 -30.32
C GLN A 190 15.99 5.42 -30.19
N GLU A 191 16.04 6.19 -31.28
CA GLU A 191 15.25 7.41 -31.45
C GLU A 191 13.85 7.06 -31.98
N GLY A 192 12.85 7.87 -31.64
CA GLY A 192 11.46 7.68 -32.07
C GLY A 192 10.46 7.30 -30.96
N PRO A 193 9.25 6.86 -31.31
CA PRO A 193 8.14 6.69 -30.36
C PRO A 193 8.29 5.47 -29.44
N ASN A 194 9.14 4.49 -29.81
CA ASN A 194 9.33 3.22 -29.11
C ASN A 194 10.78 3.10 -28.61
N ARG A 195 11.12 3.84 -27.55
CA ARG A 195 12.46 3.79 -26.93
C ARG A 195 12.54 2.63 -25.94
N TYR A 196 13.68 1.95 -25.90
CA TYR A 196 14.00 0.96 -24.87
C TYR A 196 15.01 1.54 -23.88
N TYR A 197 14.82 1.28 -22.59
CA TYR A 197 15.64 1.84 -21.52
C TYR A 197 16.49 0.79 -20.83
N ASN A 198 17.56 1.21 -20.15
CA ASN A 198 18.40 0.36 -19.32
C ASN A 198 17.76 0.08 -17.94
N ILE A 199 16.67 -0.68 -17.94
CA ILE A 199 15.94 -1.10 -16.74
C ILE A 199 16.21 -2.57 -16.42
N LEU A 200 16.08 -2.98 -15.15
CA LEU A 200 16.12 -4.39 -14.78
C LEU A 200 14.81 -5.08 -15.15
N ALA A 201 14.90 -6.20 -15.88
CA ALA A 201 13.73 -7.01 -16.25
C ALA A 201 12.93 -7.48 -15.03
N SER A 202 13.61 -7.82 -13.92
CA SER A 202 12.98 -8.24 -12.67
C SER A 202 12.13 -7.15 -12.02
N GLU A 203 12.58 -5.88 -12.04
CA GLU A 203 11.84 -4.74 -11.49
C GLU A 203 10.58 -4.47 -12.31
N LEU A 204 10.70 -4.47 -13.64
CA LEU A 204 9.55 -4.27 -14.50
C LEU A 204 8.54 -5.42 -14.40
N ASN A 205 8.99 -6.67 -14.38
CA ASN A 205 8.12 -7.83 -14.24
C ASN A 205 7.37 -7.81 -12.90
N ARG A 206 8.04 -7.38 -11.82
CA ARG A 206 7.41 -7.17 -10.52
C ARG A 206 6.33 -6.09 -10.58
N ALA A 207 6.61 -4.95 -11.22
CA ALA A 207 5.62 -3.89 -11.39
C ALA A 207 4.41 -4.36 -12.24
N LYS A 208 4.65 -5.07 -13.35
CA LYS A 208 3.57 -5.65 -14.17
C LYS A 208 2.71 -6.64 -13.38
N LYS A 209 3.33 -7.50 -12.57
CA LYS A 209 2.60 -8.44 -11.70
C LYS A 209 1.67 -7.71 -10.72
N LEU A 210 2.09 -6.56 -10.20
CA LEU A 210 1.33 -5.76 -9.24
C LEU A 210 0.19 -4.96 -9.88
N PHE A 211 0.41 -4.36 -11.05
CA PHE A 211 -0.47 -3.33 -11.60
C PHE A 211 -1.13 -3.69 -12.94
N TRP A 212 -0.67 -4.73 -13.63
CA TRP A 212 -1.19 -5.09 -14.96
C TRP A 212 -2.15 -6.29 -14.93
N ASN A 213 -1.95 -7.24 -14.00
CA ASN A 213 -2.72 -8.49 -13.94
C ASN A 213 -4.05 -8.40 -13.16
N THR A 214 -4.59 -7.20 -12.96
CA THR A 214 -5.89 -6.99 -12.29
C THR A 214 -7.03 -6.88 -13.28
#